data_AF-A0A2D9X2W9-F1
#
_entry.id   AF-A0A2D9X2W9-F1
#
_cell.length_a   1.000
_cell.length_b   1.000
_cell.length_c   1.000
_cell.angle_alpha   90.00
_cell.angle_beta   90.00
_cell.angle_gamma   90.00
#
_symmetry.space_group_name_H-M   'P 1'
#
loop_
_entity.id
_entity.type
_entity.pdbx_description
1 polymer ?
#
loop_
_entity_poly.entity_id
_entity_poly.type
_entity_poly.pdbx_seq_one_letter_code
_entity_poly.pdbx_strand_id
1 'polypeptide(L)' 'MSKRSKSKSGSKFGYGLPNINRKKITKKDISIILKKRWKDVSSLDLYKLYQSDFKTEDLANKFNTTTINILNRLRFQ' A
#
# COMPACT_ATOMS: atom_id res chain seq x y z
N MET A 1 7.23 27.07 47.05
CA MET A 1 7.76 25.78 46.53
C MET A 1 7.40 25.67 45.05
N SER A 2 8.41 25.55 44.18
CA SER A 2 8.28 25.65 42.72
C SER A 2 7.63 24.40 42.11
N LYS A 3 6.65 24.59 41.21
CA LYS A 3 5.94 23.54 40.47
C LYS A 3 6.90 22.92 39.45
N ARG A 4 7.37 21.68 39.70
CA ARG A 4 8.18 20.90 38.75
C ARG A 4 7.28 20.36 37.62
N SER A 5 7.33 21.00 36.46
CA SER A 5 6.77 20.51 35.21
C SER A 5 7.55 19.28 34.74
N LYS A 6 6.96 18.07 34.79
CA LYS A 6 7.52 16.89 34.11
C LYS A 6 7.34 17.06 32.61
N SER A 7 8.43 17.35 31.91
CA SER A 7 8.52 17.34 30.45
C SER A 7 8.09 15.98 29.90
N LYS A 8 6.99 15.94 29.13
CA LYS A 8 6.63 14.77 28.32
C LYS A 8 7.72 14.59 27.26
N SER A 9 8.49 13.52 27.41
CA SER A 9 9.47 13.08 26.42
C SER A 9 8.75 12.80 25.11
N GLY A 10 8.85 13.73 24.16
CA GLY A 10 8.39 13.51 22.79
C GLY A 10 9.22 12.40 22.19
N SER A 11 8.57 11.32 21.77
CA SER A 11 9.21 10.27 20.98
C SER A 11 9.94 10.92 19.81
N LYS A 12 11.27 10.91 19.83
CA LYS A 12 12.10 11.32 18.70
C LYS A 12 11.68 10.47 17.51
N PHE A 13 10.85 11.03 16.63
CA PHE A 13 10.64 10.50 15.28
C PHE A 13 11.95 10.74 14.53
N GLY A 14 12.92 9.85 14.76
CA GLY A 14 14.15 9.85 13.96
C GLY A 14 13.80 9.67 12.49
N TYR A 15 14.60 10.26 11.61
CA TYR A 15 14.58 10.08 10.16
C TYR A 15 14.99 8.65 9.73
N GLY A 16 14.57 7.63 10.47
CA GLY A 16 14.64 6.26 9.99
C GLY A 16 13.70 6.14 8.80
N LEU A 17 14.20 5.58 7.70
CA LEU A 17 13.39 5.15 6.56
C LEU A 17 12.04 4.62 7.10
N PRO A 18 10.90 5.19 6.70
CA PRO A 18 9.61 4.66 7.11
C PRO A 18 9.65 3.18 6.83
N ASN A 19 9.49 2.34 7.86
CA ASN A 19 9.57 0.90 7.67
C ASN A 19 8.34 0.46 6.88
N ILE A 20 8.42 0.60 5.56
CA ILE A 20 7.33 0.38 4.60
C ILE A 20 6.82 -1.06 4.73
N ASN A 21 7.72 -1.98 5.10
CA ASN A 21 7.45 -3.39 5.39
C ASN A 21 6.59 -3.64 6.64
N ARG A 22 6.33 -2.63 7.50
CA ARG A 22 5.46 -2.77 8.69
C ARG A 22 4.02 -2.33 8.47
N LYS A 23 3.67 -1.74 7.32
CA LYS A 23 2.27 -1.43 7.02
C LYS A 23 1.55 -2.71 6.62
N LYS A 24 0.83 -3.32 7.57
CA LYS A 24 -0.14 -4.38 7.27
C LYS A 24 -1.13 -3.82 6.25
N ILE A 25 -1.22 -4.46 5.08
CA ILE A 25 -2.23 -4.13 4.07
C ILE A 25 -3.59 -4.39 4.71
N THR A 26 -4.41 -3.34 4.84
CA THR A 26 -5.73 -3.49 5.43
C THR A 26 -6.76 -3.85 4.36
N LYS A 27 -7.84 -4.53 4.74
CA LYS A 27 -8.98 -4.80 3.84
C LYS A 27 -9.55 -3.52 3.21
N LYS A 28 -9.43 -2.39 3.92
CA LYS A 28 -9.82 -1.06 3.42
C LYS A 28 -8.97 -0.63 2.24
N ASP A 29 -7.65 -0.80 2.32
CA ASP A 29 -6.72 -0.46 1.24
C ASP A 29 -7.04 -1.25 -0.05
N ILE A 30 -7.26 -2.56 0.09
CA ILE A 30 -7.67 -3.43 -1.02
C ILE A 30 -8.98 -2.92 -1.64
N SER A 31 -9.97 -2.61 -0.81
CA SER A 31 -11.28 -2.13 -1.27
C SER A 31 -11.18 -0.80 -2.01
N ILE A 32 -10.28 0.09 -1.58
CA ILE A 32 -10.03 1.37 -2.26
C ILE A 32 -9.41 1.10 -3.63
N ILE A 33 -8.41 0.22 -3.71
CA ILE A 33 -7.73 -0.10 -4.98
C ILE A 33 -8.72 -0.73 -5.97
N LEU A 34 -9.57 -1.66 -5.53
CA LEU A 34 -10.56 -2.34 -6.37
C LEU A 34 -11.64 -1.40 -6.95
N LYS A 35 -11.79 -0.19 -6.40
CA LYS A 35 -12.71 0.85 -6.90
C LYS A 35 -12.05 1.78 -7.92
N LYS A 36 -10.72 1.77 -8.04
CA LYS A 36 -10.00 2.64 -8.98
C LYS A 36 -10.23 2.20 -10.42
N ARG A 37 -10.13 3.15 -11.36
CA ARG A 37 -10.03 2.84 -12.79
C ARG A 37 -8.62 2.37 -13.09
N TRP A 38 -8.44 1.52 -14.11
CA TRP A 38 -7.12 1.00 -14.51
C TRP A 38 -6.05 2.09 -14.68
N LYS A 39 -6.43 3.26 -15.20
CA LYS A 39 -5.54 4.41 -15.40
C LYS A 39 -4.91 4.92 -14.08
N ASP A 40 -5.66 4.83 -12.98
CA ASP A 40 -5.29 5.35 -11.66
C ASP A 40 -4.68 4.26 -10.74
N VAL A 41 -4.64 3.02 -11.21
CA VAL A 41 -4.02 1.91 -10.50
C VAL A 41 -2.50 1.99 -10.69
N SER A 42 -1.77 2.20 -9.60
CA SER A 42 -0.31 2.20 -9.63
C SER A 42 0.26 0.77 -9.59
N SER A 43 1.53 0.61 -9.98
CA SER A 43 2.26 -0.67 -9.82
C SER A 43 2.27 -1.15 -8.36
N LEU A 44 2.37 -0.21 -7.42
CA LEU A 44 2.37 -0.49 -5.98
C LEU A 44 0.99 -0.94 -5.49
N ASP A 45 -0.09 -0.44 -6.09
CA ASP A 45 -1.44 -0.92 -5.80
C ASP A 45 -1.65 -2.35 -6.28
N LEU A 46 -1.18 -2.69 -7.49
CA LEU A 46 -1.21 -4.08 -7.98
C LEU A 46 -0.37 -5.01 -7.11
N TYR A 47 0.80 -4.55 -6.66
CA TYR A 47 1.66 -5.30 -5.77
C TYR A 47 0.96 -5.62 -4.43
N LYS A 48 0.22 -4.65 -3.86
CA LYS A 48 -0.59 -4.90 -2.65
C LYS A 48 -1.69 -5.92 -2.87
N LEU A 49 -2.37 -5.88 -4.02
CA LEU A 49 -3.39 -6.87 -4.37
C LEU A 49 -2.77 -8.26 -4.52
N TYR A 50 -1.62 -8.35 -5.17
CA TYR A 50 -0.89 -9.60 -5.35
C TYR A 50 -0.42 -10.20 -4.01
N GLN A 51 0.09 -9.37 -3.10
CA GLN A 51 0.40 -9.78 -1.72
C GLN A 51 -0.83 -10.22 -0.91
N SER A 52 -2.04 -9.85 -1.36
CA SER A 52 -3.31 -10.20 -0.70
C SER A 52 -3.99 -11.41 -1.36
N ASP A 53 -3.21 -12.28 -2.00
CA ASP A 53 -3.63 -13.53 -2.67
C ASP A 53 -4.57 -13.36 -3.88
N PHE A 54 -4.61 -12.17 -4.51
CA PHE A 54 -5.36 -11.99 -5.77
C PHE A 54 -4.58 -12.55 -6.96
N LYS A 55 -5.26 -13.36 -7.78
CA LYS A 55 -4.70 -13.87 -9.04
C LYS A 55 -4.66 -12.79 -10.11
N THR A 56 -3.65 -12.85 -10.97
CA THR A 56 -3.48 -11.91 -12.09
C THR A 56 -4.64 -11.96 -13.09
N GLU A 57 -5.25 -13.13 -13.28
CA GLU A 57 -6.44 -13.34 -14.12
C GLU A 57 -7.67 -12.59 -13.56
N ASP A 58 -7.89 -12.68 -12.25
CA ASP A 58 -9.01 -11.99 -11.59
C ASP A 58 -8.82 -10.46 -11.66
N LEU A 59 -7.57 -9.99 -11.52
CA LEU A 59 -7.24 -8.57 -11.66
C LEU A 59 -7.42 -8.08 -13.10
N ALA A 60 -7.04 -8.90 -14.09
CA ALA A 60 -7.24 -8.59 -15.50
C ALA A 60 -8.73 -8.40 -15.81
N ASN A 61 -9.58 -9.33 -15.37
CA ASN A 61 -11.03 -9.24 -15.49
C ASN A 61 -11.60 -8.02 -14.76
N LYS A 62 -11.15 -7.78 -13.52
CA LYS A 62 -11.64 -6.67 -12.68
C LYS A 62 -11.36 -5.30 -13.30
N PHE A 63 -10.18 -5.12 -13.89
CA PHE A 63 -9.75 -3.85 -14.48
C PHE A 63 -9.99 -3.76 -15.99
N ASN A 64 -10.65 -4.75 -16.58
CA ASN A 64 -10.90 -4.86 -18.02
C ASN A 64 -9.62 -4.66 -18.85
N THR A 65 -8.58 -5.40 -18.49
CA THR A 65 -7.25 -5.35 -19.11
C THR A 65 -6.74 -6.78 -19.35
N THR A 66 -5.60 -6.91 -20.01
CA THR A 66 -4.97 -8.22 -20.25
C THR A 66 -4.06 -8.61 -19.09
N THR A 67 -3.91 -9.92 -18.86
CA THR A 67 -2.95 -10.46 -17.89
C THR A 67 -1.53 -9.98 -18.18
N ILE A 68 -1.18 -9.82 -19.45
CA ILE A 68 0.12 -9.28 -19.90
C ILE A 68 0.31 -7.85 -19.39
N ASN A 69 -0.71 -6.99 -19.47
CA ASN A 69 -0.62 -5.62 -18.96
C ASN A 69 -0.48 -5.57 -17.43
N ILE A 70 -1.14 -6.47 -16.70
CA ILE A 70 -0.97 -6.63 -15.25
C ILE A 70 0.47 -7.02 -14.93
N LEU A 71 0.99 -8.04 -15.63
CA LEU A 71 2.36 -8.54 -15.44
C LEU A 71 3.41 -7.48 -15.79
N ASN A 72 3.24 -6.76 -16.90
CA ASN A 72 4.14 -5.68 -17.30
C ASN A 72 4.19 -4.60 -16.20
N ARG A 73 3.05 -4.23 -15.63
CA ARG A 73 2.99 -3.22 -14.57
C ARG A 73 3.53 -3.70 -13.23
N LEU A 74 3.52 -5.01 -12.97
CA LEU A 74 4.18 -5.63 -11.81
C LEU A 74 5.71 -5.76 -12.01
N ARG A 75 6.18 -5.93 -13.25
CA ARG A 75 7.59 -6.17 -13.59
C ARG A 75 8.47 -4.92 -13.47
N PHE A 76 7.93 -3.73 -13.73
CA PHE A 76 8.64 -2.47 -13.59
C PHE A 76 8.37 -1.85 -12.20
N GLN A 77 9.22 -2.20 -11.23
CA GLN A 77 9.37 -1.50 -9.94
C GLN A 77 10.63 -0.65 -9.95
#